data_AF-A0A367KBQ1-F1
#
_entry.id   AF-A0A367KBQ1-F1
#
_cell.length_a   1.000
_cell.length_b   1.000
_cell.length_c   1.000
_cell.angle_alpha   90.00
_cell.angle_beta   90.00
_cell.angle_gamma   90.00
#
_symmetry.space_group_name_H-M   'P 1'
#
loop_
_entity.id
_entity.type
_entity.pdbx_description
1 polymer ?
#
loop_
_entity_poly.entity_id
_entity_poly.type
_entity_poly.pdbx_seq_one_letter_code
_entity_poly.pdbx_strand_id
1 'polypeptide(L)'
;MFCHFIRNKAIFKRHKITVKSLGPSEKASVKRPTPILLLRMTNDAPSNEWSMIWKTRFSHLGYHSVDVAMDIPKEEKEPLRILKTCYDELHQATSELSFFPPLLISRGESAWKIAQKYVSNKPVSGLVLLPGKEDEMRLPSSQFEPQFPILFVGMNQATRPPEFLDGWIDQVKLDDINNEFQEVMNWMDDIGM
;
A
#
# COMPACT_ATOMS: atom_id res chain seq x y z
N MET A 1 -26.08 -44.99 11.90
CA MET A 1 -25.74 -43.85 12.77
C MET A 1 -24.97 -42.85 11.92
N PHE A 2 -25.66 -41.87 11.32
CA PHE A 2 -25.07 -40.88 10.43
C PHE A 2 -24.91 -39.56 11.21
N CYS A 3 -23.68 -39.13 11.46
CA CYS A 3 -23.41 -37.78 11.95
C CYS A 3 -23.37 -36.81 10.76
N HIS A 4 -24.37 -35.93 10.69
CA HIS A 4 -24.34 -34.72 9.86
C HIS A 4 -23.31 -33.74 10.42
N PHE A 5 -22.26 -33.45 9.65
CA PHE A 5 -21.40 -32.30 9.91
C PHE A 5 -21.86 -31.15 9.01
N ILE A 6 -22.71 -30.26 9.54
CA ILE A 6 -23.08 -29.02 8.85
C ILE A 6 -21.89 -28.07 8.93
N ARG A 7 -21.05 -28.08 7.89
CA ARG A 7 -20.04 -27.05 7.69
C ARG A 7 -20.74 -25.84 7.09
N ASN A 8 -21.08 -24.86 7.94
CA ASN A 8 -21.42 -23.51 7.49
C ASN A 8 -20.21 -22.93 6.76
N LYS A 9 -20.16 -23.10 5.43
CA LYS A 9 -19.31 -22.29 4.57
C LYS A 9 -19.96 -20.92 4.48
N ALA A 10 -19.51 -19.98 5.31
CA ALA A 10 -19.76 -18.57 5.04
C ALA A 10 -19.21 -18.26 3.64
N ILE A 11 -20.11 -17.99 2.71
CA ILE A 11 -19.76 -17.53 1.36
C ILE A 11 -19.30 -16.09 1.53
N PHE A 12 -18.00 -15.88 1.69
CA PHE A 12 -17.42 -14.54 1.55
C PHE A 12 -17.54 -14.15 0.07
N LYS A 13 -18.47 -13.24 -0.21
CA LYS A 13 -18.52 -12.54 -1.50
C LYS A 13 -17.20 -11.76 -1.60
N ARG A 14 -16.25 -12.24 -2.39
CA ARG A 14 -14.96 -11.55 -2.60
C ARG A 14 -15.25 -10.19 -3.23
N HIS A 15 -14.82 -9.11 -2.56
CA HIS A 15 -14.77 -7.81 -3.24
C HIS A 15 -13.57 -7.84 -4.19
N LYS A 16 -13.64 -7.02 -5.24
CA LYS A 16 -12.70 -7.13 -6.36
C LYS A 16 -11.39 -6.45 -5.98
N ILE A 17 -10.53 -7.22 -5.33
CA ILE A 17 -9.10 -6.94 -5.22
C ILE A 17 -8.40 -7.43 -6.50
N THR A 18 -7.55 -6.58 -7.09
CA THR A 18 -6.70 -6.97 -8.22
C THR A 18 -5.25 -6.95 -7.75
N VAL A 19 -4.60 -8.12 -7.83
CA VAL A 19 -3.19 -8.29 -7.45
C VAL A 19 -2.36 -8.58 -8.69
N LYS A 20 -1.29 -7.83 -8.92
CA LYS A 20 -0.37 -8.03 -10.04
C LYS A 20 1.08 -7.92 -9.56
N SER A 21 1.81 -9.02 -9.56
CA SER A 21 3.25 -9.04 -9.26
C SER A 21 4.12 -8.79 -10.50
N LEU A 22 5.34 -8.32 -10.26
CA LEU A 22 6.43 -8.26 -11.24
C LEU A 22 7.74 -8.55 -10.52
N GLY A 23 8.48 -9.55 -10.99
CA GLY A 23 9.80 -9.91 -10.48
C GLY A 23 10.90 -8.93 -10.89
N PRO A 24 12.08 -9.04 -10.26
CA PRO A 24 13.26 -8.32 -10.72
C PRO A 24 13.61 -8.70 -12.16
N SER A 25 14.08 -7.74 -12.92
CA SER A 25 14.58 -7.98 -14.28
C SER A 25 15.81 -8.87 -14.23
N GLU A 26 15.96 -9.78 -15.19
CA GLU A 26 17.20 -10.57 -15.32
C GLU A 26 18.43 -9.70 -15.66
N LYS A 27 18.21 -8.45 -16.09
CA LYS A 27 19.26 -7.47 -16.36
C LYS A 27 19.61 -6.60 -15.15
N ALA A 28 18.89 -6.74 -14.03
CA ALA A 28 19.21 -5.98 -12.83
C ALA A 28 20.58 -6.41 -12.29
N SER A 29 21.42 -5.43 -11.92
CA SER A 29 22.76 -5.69 -11.41
C SER A 29 22.77 -6.40 -10.06
N VAL A 30 21.73 -6.19 -9.26
CA VAL A 30 21.53 -6.78 -7.93
C VAL A 30 20.07 -7.22 -7.82
N LYS A 31 19.78 -8.34 -7.16
CA LYS A 31 18.42 -8.73 -6.77
C LYS A 31 18.21 -8.34 -5.30
N ARG A 32 17.29 -7.41 -5.05
CA ARG A 32 17.00 -6.86 -3.73
C ARG A 32 16.02 -7.79 -2.99
N PRO A 33 16.27 -8.16 -1.72
CA PRO A 33 15.43 -9.10 -0.98
C PRO A 33 14.10 -8.50 -0.50
N THR A 34 14.07 -7.19 -0.25
CA THR A 34 12.91 -6.44 0.23
C THR A 34 11.86 -6.32 -0.89
N PRO A 35 10.64 -6.84 -0.71
CA PRO A 35 9.59 -6.66 -1.71
C PRO A 35 8.99 -5.23 -1.64
N ILE A 36 8.56 -4.70 -2.79
CA ILE A 36 7.81 -3.46 -2.88
C ILE A 36 6.32 -3.77 -2.98
N LEU A 37 5.51 -3.20 -2.10
CA LEU A 37 4.06 -3.34 -2.11
C LEU A 37 3.43 -2.00 -2.48
N LEU A 38 2.87 -1.91 -3.68
CA LEU A 38 2.13 -0.74 -4.16
C LEU A 38 0.64 -0.93 -3.84
N LEU A 39 0.09 -0.08 -2.99
CA LEU A 39 -1.31 -0.09 -2.59
C LEU A 39 -2.03 1.15 -3.16
N ARG A 40 -3.17 0.92 -3.82
CA ARG A 40 -4.00 1.99 -4.37
C ARG A 40 -5.47 1.60 -4.39
N MET A 41 -6.32 2.61 -4.45
CA MET A 41 -7.74 2.42 -4.76
C MET A 41 -7.97 2.51 -6.27
N THR A 42 -8.92 1.75 -6.80
CA THR A 42 -9.26 1.73 -8.23
C THR A 42 -9.97 3.00 -8.71
N ASN A 43 -10.70 3.69 -7.83
CA ASN A 43 -11.31 5.00 -8.10
C ASN A 43 -10.25 6.10 -8.24
N ASP A 44 -9.18 6.01 -7.46
CA ASP A 44 -8.05 6.95 -7.49
C ASP A 44 -7.25 6.81 -8.80
N ALA A 45 -6.79 5.59 -9.09
CA ALA A 45 -6.05 5.27 -10.32
C ALA A 45 -6.79 4.16 -11.11
N PRO A 46 -7.80 4.53 -11.93
CA PRO A 46 -8.54 3.57 -12.74
C PRO A 46 -7.66 2.98 -13.84
N SER A 47 -6.69 3.75 -14.35
CA SER A 47 -5.59 3.20 -15.14
C SER A 47 -4.54 2.60 -14.21
N ASN A 48 -4.02 1.43 -14.57
CA ASN A 48 -2.89 0.81 -13.87
C ASN A 48 -1.54 1.44 -14.25
N GLU A 49 -1.54 2.55 -14.99
CA GLU A 49 -0.36 3.13 -15.62
C GLU A 49 0.71 3.51 -14.60
N TRP A 50 0.34 4.26 -13.55
CA TRP A 50 1.26 4.62 -12.46
C TRP A 50 1.93 3.39 -11.86
N SER A 51 1.13 2.42 -11.40
CA SER A 51 1.65 1.19 -10.78
C SER A 51 2.50 0.37 -11.75
N MET A 52 2.16 0.36 -13.04
CA MET A 52 2.89 -0.38 -14.06
C MET A 52 4.26 0.27 -14.33
N ILE A 53 4.31 1.59 -14.46
CA ILE A 53 5.55 2.36 -14.59
C ILE A 53 6.45 2.09 -13.38
N TRP A 54 5.90 2.22 -12.16
CA TRP A 54 6.67 2.05 -10.92
C TRP A 54 7.21 0.63 -10.78
N LYS A 55 6.37 -0.40 -10.98
CA LYS A 55 6.83 -1.80 -10.97
C LYS A 55 7.93 -2.05 -12.01
N THR A 56 7.81 -1.47 -13.20
CA THR A 56 8.81 -1.63 -14.27
C THR A 56 10.14 -1.01 -13.86
N ARG A 57 10.12 0.19 -13.27
CA ARG A 57 11.33 0.84 -12.74
C ARG A 57 11.95 0.04 -11.60
N PHE A 58 11.15 -0.38 -10.61
CA PHE A 58 11.62 -1.23 -9.51
C PHE A 58 12.18 -2.57 -9.97
N SER A 59 11.57 -3.20 -10.99
CA SER A 59 12.07 -4.43 -11.60
C SER A 59 13.47 -4.24 -12.18
N HIS A 60 13.73 -3.13 -12.89
CA HIS A 60 15.08 -2.81 -13.39
C HIS A 60 16.09 -2.55 -12.26
N LEU A 61 15.64 -2.05 -11.11
CA LEU A 61 16.45 -1.84 -9.91
C LEU A 61 16.62 -3.10 -9.05
N GLY A 62 16.07 -4.24 -9.48
CA GLY A 62 16.26 -5.52 -8.80
C GLY A 62 15.23 -5.87 -7.75
N TYR A 63 14.15 -5.11 -7.64
CA TYR A 63 13.08 -5.37 -6.67
C TYR A 63 11.98 -6.25 -7.25
N HIS A 64 11.44 -7.14 -6.41
CA HIS A 64 10.13 -7.76 -6.67
C HIS A 64 9.03 -6.80 -6.19
N SER A 65 8.06 -6.51 -7.04
CA SER A 65 6.98 -5.56 -6.74
C SER A 65 5.60 -6.20 -6.89
N VAL A 66 4.67 -5.87 -5.99
CA VAL A 66 3.26 -6.29 -6.06
C VAL A 66 2.36 -5.07 -6.05
N ASP A 67 1.54 -4.94 -7.08
CA ASP A 67 0.46 -3.95 -7.17
C ASP A 67 -0.83 -4.56 -6.61
N VAL A 68 -1.41 -3.89 -5.62
CA VAL A 68 -2.70 -4.22 -5.02
C VAL A 68 -3.65 -3.05 -5.25
N ALA A 69 -4.62 -3.28 -6.14
CA ALA A 69 -5.68 -2.34 -6.43
C ALA A 69 -6.98 -2.80 -5.76
N MET A 70 -7.57 -1.94 -4.93
CA MET A 70 -8.78 -2.25 -4.17
C MET A 70 -9.97 -1.42 -4.62
N ASP A 71 -11.12 -2.08 -4.68
CA ASP A 71 -12.42 -1.43 -4.79
C ASP A 71 -13.00 -1.16 -3.39
N ILE A 72 -13.64 0.00 -3.20
CA ILE A 72 -14.47 0.22 -2.00
C ILE A 72 -15.72 -0.67 -2.10
N PRO A 73 -16.05 -1.47 -1.06
CA PRO A 73 -17.27 -2.25 -1.02
C PRO A 73 -18.51 -1.37 -1.16
N LYS A 74 -19.21 -1.46 -2.30
CA LYS A 74 -20.37 -0.59 -2.61
C LYS A 74 -21.61 -0.85 -1.74
N GLU A 75 -21.73 -2.08 -1.23
CA GLU A 75 -22.88 -2.53 -0.45
C GLU A 75 -22.75 -2.17 1.04
N GLU A 76 -21.53 -1.93 1.51
CA GLU A 76 -21.24 -1.53 2.89
C GLU A 76 -21.18 0.00 2.99
N LYS A 77 -21.66 0.55 4.09
CA LYS A 77 -21.62 2.00 4.36
C LYS A 77 -20.89 2.33 5.64
N GLU A 78 -20.68 1.35 6.52
CA GLU A 78 -19.97 1.53 7.78
C GLU A 78 -18.45 1.59 7.52
N PRO A 79 -17.78 2.75 7.76
CA PRO A 79 -16.36 2.92 7.41
C PRO A 79 -15.42 1.94 8.11
N LEU A 80 -15.74 1.54 9.35
CA LEU A 80 -14.95 0.56 10.10
C LEU A 80 -15.00 -0.84 9.48
N ARG A 81 -16.17 -1.26 8.99
CA ARG A 81 -16.34 -2.56 8.32
C ARG A 81 -15.66 -2.58 6.96
N ILE A 82 -15.72 -1.46 6.24
CA ILE A 82 -14.99 -1.30 4.98
C ILE A 82 -13.50 -1.40 5.23
N LEU A 83 -12.96 -0.62 6.18
CA LEU A 83 -11.54 -0.66 6.52
C LEU A 83 -11.10 -2.07 6.93
N LYS A 84 -11.90 -2.77 7.75
CA LYS A 84 -11.62 -4.16 8.13
C LYS A 84 -11.59 -5.09 6.91
N THR A 85 -12.56 -4.96 6.01
CA THR A 85 -12.65 -5.79 4.79
C THR A 85 -11.43 -5.57 3.89
N CYS A 86 -11.07 -4.31 3.62
CA CYS A 86 -9.90 -3.98 2.82
C CYS A 86 -8.60 -4.46 3.49
N TYR A 87 -8.48 -4.36 4.82
CA TYR A 87 -7.36 -4.92 5.56
C TYR A 87 -7.27 -6.44 5.43
N ASP A 88 -8.38 -7.16 5.60
CA ASP A 88 -8.41 -8.62 5.51
C ASP A 88 -8.01 -9.08 4.09
N GLU A 89 -8.48 -8.38 3.05
CA GLU A 89 -8.11 -8.64 1.66
C GLU A 89 -6.64 -8.30 1.37
N LEU A 90 -6.12 -7.17 1.89
CA LEU A 90 -4.70 -6.83 1.78
C LEU A 90 -3.84 -7.88 2.45
N HIS A 91 -4.20 -8.28 3.66
CA HIS A 91 -3.48 -9.27 4.43
C HIS A 91 -3.45 -10.62 3.69
N GLN A 92 -4.58 -11.04 3.12
CA GLN A 92 -4.62 -12.25 2.30
C GLN A 92 -3.72 -12.13 1.06
N ALA A 93 -3.82 -11.02 0.32
CA ALA A 93 -3.02 -10.79 -0.89
C ALA A 93 -1.50 -10.72 -0.63
N THR A 94 -1.11 -10.37 0.59
CA THR A 94 0.28 -10.19 1.02
C THR A 94 0.82 -11.38 1.80
N SER A 95 -0.01 -12.38 2.12
CA SER A 95 0.38 -13.52 2.95
C SER A 95 1.47 -14.40 2.35
N GLU A 96 1.62 -14.37 1.02
CA GLU A 96 2.67 -15.09 0.28
C GLU A 96 3.83 -14.18 -0.13
N LEU A 97 3.83 -12.91 0.29
CA LEU A 97 4.99 -12.05 0.07
C LEU A 97 6.19 -12.59 0.85
N SER A 98 7.36 -12.43 0.24
CA SER A 98 8.72 -12.78 0.69
C SER A 98 8.91 -12.87 2.21
N PHE A 99 9.91 -13.66 2.63
CA PHE A 99 10.40 -13.70 4.01
C PHE A 99 10.77 -12.32 4.59
N PHE A 100 11.06 -11.34 3.74
CA PHE A 100 11.43 -9.97 4.16
C PHE A 100 10.20 -9.05 4.23
N PRO A 101 10.06 -8.22 5.30
CA PRO A 101 8.99 -7.24 5.39
C PRO A 101 8.98 -6.28 4.19
N PRO A 102 7.82 -5.97 3.59
CA PRO A 102 7.77 -5.11 2.40
C PRO A 102 8.05 -3.64 2.73
N LEU A 103 8.53 -2.89 1.73
CA LEU A 103 8.30 -1.44 1.67
C LEU A 103 6.89 -1.21 1.14
N LEU A 104 6.01 -0.64 1.98
CA LEU A 104 4.61 -0.37 1.61
C LEU A 104 4.47 1.05 1.08
N ILE A 105 4.10 1.20 -0.19
CA ILE A 105 3.87 2.48 -0.85
C ILE A 105 2.37 2.60 -1.14
N SER A 106 1.73 3.57 -0.50
CA SER A 106 0.28 3.77 -0.58
C SER A 106 -0.07 5.09 -1.24
N ARG A 107 -0.98 5.07 -2.22
CA ARG A 107 -1.39 6.26 -2.99
C ARG A 107 -2.85 6.62 -2.70
N GLY A 108 -3.09 7.86 -2.26
CA GLY A 108 -4.41 8.37 -1.88
C GLY A 108 -4.80 8.08 -0.43
N GLU A 109 -5.65 8.93 0.16
CA GLU A 109 -5.94 8.90 1.60
C GLU A 109 -6.54 7.58 2.07
N SER A 110 -7.45 6.98 1.30
CA SER A 110 -8.08 5.69 1.63
C SER A 110 -7.04 4.57 1.66
N ALA A 111 -6.11 4.56 0.70
CA ALA A 111 -5.00 3.64 0.70
C ALA A 111 -4.09 3.89 1.91
N TRP A 112 -3.87 5.14 2.31
CA TRP A 112 -3.13 5.46 3.54
C TRP A 112 -3.82 4.90 4.76
N LYS A 113 -5.14 5.01 4.89
CA LYS A 113 -5.87 4.46 6.06
C LYS A 113 -5.78 2.93 6.11
N ILE A 114 -5.87 2.27 4.96
CA ILE A 114 -5.69 0.82 4.86
C ILE A 114 -4.23 0.44 5.20
N ALA A 115 -3.25 1.19 4.71
CA ALA A 115 -1.84 1.00 5.02
C ALA A 115 -1.55 1.20 6.52
N GLN A 116 -2.09 2.26 7.13
CA GLN A 116 -2.02 2.49 8.58
C GLN A 116 -2.56 1.28 9.34
N LYS A 117 -3.75 0.79 8.98
CA LYS A 117 -4.32 -0.40 9.63
C LYS A 117 -3.44 -1.64 9.43
N TYR A 118 -2.84 -1.80 8.25
CA TYR A 118 -1.94 -2.90 7.94
C TYR A 118 -0.67 -2.86 8.81
N VAL A 119 0.04 -1.74 8.83
CA VAL A 119 1.30 -1.60 9.58
C VAL A 119 1.11 -1.62 11.09
N SER A 120 -0.08 -1.26 11.60
CA SER A 120 -0.43 -1.48 13.01
C SER A 120 -0.44 -2.96 13.41
N ASN A 121 -0.53 -3.89 12.45
CA ASN A 121 -0.72 -5.33 12.71
C ASN A 121 0.36 -6.21 12.05
N LYS A 122 1.21 -5.65 11.18
CA LYS A 122 2.20 -6.38 10.38
C LYS A 122 3.49 -5.57 10.24
N PRO A 123 4.66 -6.22 10.31
CA PRO A 123 5.92 -5.54 10.10
C PRO A 123 6.07 -5.08 8.64
N VAL A 124 6.69 -3.94 8.46
CA VAL A 124 7.13 -3.39 7.16
C VAL A 124 8.55 -2.86 7.30
N SER A 125 9.29 -2.82 6.19
CA SER A 125 10.63 -2.21 6.17
C SER A 125 10.55 -0.69 6.03
N GLY A 126 9.41 -0.16 5.59
CA GLY A 126 9.13 1.26 5.54
C GLY A 126 7.71 1.52 5.03
N LEU A 127 7.25 2.76 5.17
CA LEU A 127 5.93 3.20 4.70
C LEU A 127 6.05 4.50 3.91
N VAL A 128 5.51 4.54 2.69
CA VAL A 128 5.43 5.75 1.87
C VAL A 128 3.96 6.13 1.66
N LEU A 129 3.64 7.40 1.94
CA LEU A 129 2.33 8.00 1.74
C LEU A 129 2.41 8.97 0.56
N LEU A 130 1.87 8.55 -0.58
CA LEU A 130 1.84 9.32 -1.83
C LEU A 130 0.49 10.00 -2.04
N PRO A 131 0.48 11.20 -2.63
CA PRO A 131 -0.75 11.92 -2.90
C PRO A 131 -1.56 11.17 -3.96
N GLY A 132 -2.88 11.15 -3.77
CA GLY A 132 -3.85 10.63 -4.72
C GLY A 132 -4.91 11.68 -5.04
N LYS A 133 -5.93 11.27 -5.78
CA LYS A 133 -7.17 12.03 -5.93
C LYS A 133 -7.91 12.10 -4.61
N GLU A 134 -8.79 13.10 -4.51
CA GLU A 134 -9.71 13.19 -3.40
C GLU A 134 -10.63 11.97 -3.34
N ASP A 135 -10.75 11.39 -2.15
CA ASP A 135 -11.63 10.28 -1.91
C ASP A 135 -13.04 10.75 -1.56
N GLU A 136 -14.03 10.11 -2.20
CA GLU A 136 -15.45 10.32 -1.87
C GLU A 136 -15.79 9.79 -0.46
N MET A 137 -15.01 8.84 0.05
CA MET A 137 -15.26 8.15 1.31
C MET A 137 -14.11 8.34 2.30
N ARG A 138 -14.44 8.82 3.51
CA ARG A 138 -13.46 8.99 4.59
C ARG A 138 -13.37 7.73 5.45
N LEU A 139 -12.30 6.97 5.27
CA LEU A 139 -11.96 5.86 6.16
C LEU A 139 -11.33 6.37 7.48
N PRO A 140 -11.56 5.68 8.61
CA PRO A 140 -10.97 6.09 9.88
C PRO A 140 -9.46 5.83 9.90
N SER A 141 -8.71 6.72 10.55
CA SER A 141 -7.27 6.53 10.77
C SER A 141 -7.01 5.47 11.83
N SER A 142 -5.97 4.66 11.62
CA SER A 142 -5.43 3.76 12.65
C SER A 142 -4.12 4.34 13.15
N GLN A 143 -4.05 4.67 14.44
CA GLN A 143 -2.81 5.11 15.05
C GLN A 143 -1.90 3.90 15.33
N PHE A 144 -0.59 4.12 15.27
CA PHE A 144 0.43 3.14 15.61
C PHE A 144 1.68 3.87 16.09
N GLU A 145 2.56 3.15 16.79
CA GLU A 145 3.88 3.63 17.18
C GLU A 145 4.87 3.37 16.02
N PRO A 146 5.48 4.41 15.42
CA PRO A 146 6.42 4.24 14.31
C PRO A 146 7.68 3.49 14.75
N GLN A 147 7.91 2.30 14.20
CA GLN A 147 9.12 1.48 14.45
C GLN A 147 9.96 1.26 13.18
N PHE A 148 9.60 1.94 12.10
CA PHE A 148 10.19 1.83 10.77
C PHE A 148 10.17 3.21 10.10
N PRO A 149 11.04 3.47 9.10
CA PRO A 149 11.06 4.74 8.39
C PRO A 149 9.74 5.03 7.66
N ILE A 150 9.29 6.28 7.70
CA ILE A 150 8.06 6.72 7.05
C ILE A 150 8.35 7.96 6.21
N LEU A 151 7.92 7.94 4.95
CA LEU A 151 7.96 9.09 4.04
C LEU A 151 6.54 9.55 3.72
N PHE A 152 6.31 10.85 3.83
CA PHE A 152 5.16 11.52 3.25
C PHE A 152 5.59 12.38 2.07
N VAL A 153 4.91 12.20 0.94
CA VAL A 153 5.11 13.01 -0.24
C VAL A 153 3.88 13.89 -0.43
N GLY A 154 4.06 15.19 -0.29
CA GLY A 154 3.00 16.19 -0.45
C GLY A 154 3.00 16.79 -1.86
N MET A 155 1.80 17.00 -2.41
CA MET A 155 1.58 17.80 -3.61
C MET A 155 0.70 18.99 -3.21
N ASN A 156 1.28 20.20 -3.16
CA ASN A 156 0.64 21.43 -2.67
C ASN A 156 0.44 21.51 -1.13
N GLN A 157 0.01 22.68 -0.63
CA GLN A 157 -0.12 22.96 0.81
C GLN A 157 -1.37 22.33 1.49
N ALA A 158 -2.26 21.71 0.72
CA ALA A 158 -3.55 21.21 1.22
C ALA A 158 -3.43 19.83 1.88
N THR A 159 -2.60 18.95 1.32
CA THR A 159 -2.43 17.59 1.83
C THR A 159 -1.42 17.58 2.97
N ARG A 160 -1.84 17.12 4.14
CA ARG A 160 -0.99 17.06 5.34
C ARG A 160 -0.81 15.60 5.77
N PRO A 161 0.36 15.25 6.32
CA PRO A 161 0.53 13.94 6.93
C PRO A 161 -0.45 13.77 8.11
N PRO A 162 -0.78 12.54 8.48
CA PRO A 162 -1.53 12.26 9.70
C PRO A 162 -0.84 12.88 10.93
N GLU A 163 -1.57 13.64 11.75
CA GLU A 163 -1.00 14.38 12.89
C GLU A 163 -0.26 13.49 13.90
N PHE A 164 -0.70 12.24 14.09
CA PHE A 164 -0.05 11.31 15.02
C PHE A 164 1.36 10.88 14.57
N LEU A 165 1.74 11.17 13.32
CA LEU A 165 3.07 10.90 12.77
C LEU A 165 3.99 12.13 12.85
N ASP A 166 3.54 13.24 13.43
CA ASP A 166 4.38 14.43 13.58
C ASP A 166 5.64 14.13 14.40
N GLY A 167 6.79 14.58 13.91
CA GLY A 167 8.11 14.24 14.46
C GLY A 167 8.64 12.84 14.12
N TRP A 168 7.87 11.97 13.46
CA TRP A 168 8.26 10.59 13.11
C TRP A 168 8.31 10.32 11.60
N ILE A 169 7.97 11.32 10.79
CA ILE A 169 7.79 11.18 9.34
C ILE A 169 8.70 12.14 8.59
N ASP A 170 9.43 11.62 7.61
CA ASP A 170 10.13 12.44 6.63
C ASP A 170 9.10 13.04 5.66
N GLN A 171 9.28 14.31 5.31
CA GLN A 171 8.33 15.00 4.45
C GLN A 171 9.03 15.62 3.26
N VAL A 172 8.59 15.24 2.07
CA VAL A 172 9.02 15.85 0.81
C VAL A 172 7.83 16.57 0.18
N LYS A 173 8.06 17.80 -0.29
CA LYS A 173 7.08 18.54 -1.09
C LYS A 173 7.51 18.49 -2.54
N LEU A 174 6.62 18.02 -3.41
CA LEU A 174 6.87 17.97 -4.84
C LEU A 174 6.38 19.25 -5.51
N ASP A 175 7.28 19.86 -6.28
CA ASP A 175 6.94 20.91 -7.25
C ASP A 175 6.47 20.32 -8.59
N ASP A 176 6.92 19.10 -8.92
CA ASP A 176 6.52 18.33 -10.10
C ASP A 176 6.23 16.87 -9.75
N ILE A 177 5.06 16.36 -10.13
CA ILE A 177 4.66 14.96 -9.91
C ILE A 177 5.58 13.96 -10.61
N ASN A 178 6.24 14.37 -11.70
CA ASN A 178 7.14 13.49 -12.43
C ASN A 178 8.38 13.11 -11.61
N ASN A 179 8.71 13.91 -10.58
CA ASN A 179 9.83 13.65 -9.67
C ASN A 179 9.45 12.70 -8.52
N GLU A 180 8.17 12.36 -8.34
CA GLU A 180 7.68 11.52 -7.23
C GLU A 180 8.48 10.22 -7.06
N PHE A 181 8.74 9.51 -8.16
CA PHE A 181 9.52 8.27 -8.11
C PHE A 181 10.98 8.52 -7.69
N GLN A 182 11.59 9.60 -8.18
CA GLN A 182 12.99 9.92 -7.87
C GLN A 182 13.14 10.31 -6.41
N GLU A 183 12.22 11.09 -5.86
CA GLU A 183 12.23 11.45 -4.44
C GLU A 183 12.06 10.24 -3.51
N VAL A 184 11.16 9.32 -3.87
CA VAL A 184 11.04 8.06 -3.12
C VAL A 184 12.33 7.25 -3.20
N MET A 185 12.99 7.20 -4.36
CA MET A 185 14.27 6.50 -4.50
C MET A 185 15.40 7.14 -3.70
N ASN A 186 15.51 8.47 -3.71
CA ASN A 186 16.50 9.19 -2.91
C ASN A 186 16.31 8.87 -1.42
N TRP A 187 15.06 8.94 -0.95
CA TRP A 187 14.73 8.59 0.43
C TRP A 187 15.04 7.12 0.77
N MET A 188 14.75 6.19 -0.15
CA MET A 188 15.12 4.78 0.02
C MET A 188 16.64 4.61 0.20
N ASP A 189 17.44 5.31 -0.61
CA ASP A 189 18.90 5.27 -0.50
C ASP A 189 19.37 5.87 0.84
N ASP A 190 18.75 6.96 1.31
CA ASP A 190 19.07 7.62 2.59
C ASP A 190 18.83 6.72 3.82
N ILE A 191 17.79 5.88 3.77
CA ILE A 191 17.48 4.91 4.83
C ILE A 191 18.23 3.58 4.66
N GLY A 192 19.10 3.47 3.64
CA GLY A 192 19.95 2.31 3.38
C GLY A 192 19.25 1.12 2.72
N MET A 193 18.24 1.37 1.88
CA MET A 193 17.53 0.32 1.11
C MET A 193 18.17 -0.07 -0.21
#